data_AF-A0A7X1B3D1-F1
#
_entry.id   AF-A0A7X1B3D1-F1
#
_cell.length_a   1.000
_cell.length_b   1.000
_cell.length_c   1.000
_cell.angle_alpha   90.00
_cell.angle_beta   90.00
_cell.angle_gamma   90.00
#
_symmetry.space_group_name_H-M   'P 1'
#
loop_
_entity.id
_entity.type
_entity.pdbx_description
1 polymer ?
#
loop_
_entity_poly.entity_id
_entity_poly.type
_entity_poly.pdbx_seq_one_letter_code
_entity_poly.pdbx_strand_id
1 'polypeptide(L)'
;MPNLPSNPESYDAIVFGGGLAGSILAEQLIARGLEILLVDNANRSQCSRVAAGLINPIGGKRLKRVWMADELIPFATSYYQKLESQHGTRLFHPRPLHRYFSNPDEAKLWTKRLQEKGYAESTTALPEQQSYPCDSHGGFAIPKAGYLDTNSLLELIHSQLTNENHLLSSTFHYNEIEASESPIYFRGRRAKVAIFAEGHLATGNPHFEFIPYKPAKGIIARIRLTQAPEANSPILLKGKFLVPRHDGTLQIGATYNWDDPNDTPDEEGIAELAEFLDREFGADSWEFEEIRAGVRPATAGAYPVVGPHPNNSRIIAFNGFGSKGSMQIPYFSAALADFLQNGKSLQPEVLPSRFIKKETKRAKRWLATNVAKDAVLQRLKAGDTAIDATAGNGHDTQWLAEQVGKAGHVFAYDIQEQAIKTTRTRLEKHGLSQQATLFQAGHENLLVTIPSELHGKISAIVFNLGFLPGGDEKLITLPKTTLSALDQSIQLLQTGGILSVTLYPSHPGASDEVDQVLAWLNGLSTDEFEIRIERHPTGNQKSPYPFFVIRK
;
A
#
# COMPACT_ATOMS: atom_id res chain seq x y z
N MET A 1 37.78 40.89 13.16
CA MET A 1 36.89 39.85 12.61
C MET A 1 35.73 39.72 13.57
N PRO A 2 34.46 39.82 13.14
CA PRO A 2 33.35 39.51 14.04
C PRO A 2 33.46 38.03 14.42
N ASN A 3 33.42 37.72 15.71
CA ASN A 3 33.36 36.35 16.20
C ASN A 3 32.11 35.69 15.61
N LEU A 4 32.31 34.75 14.68
CA LEU A 4 31.26 33.81 14.30
C LEU A 4 30.84 33.04 15.56
N PRO A 5 29.53 32.86 15.83
CA PRO A 5 29.09 32.05 16.94
C PRO A 5 29.73 30.65 16.86
N SER A 6 30.30 30.18 17.97
CA SER A 6 30.78 28.80 18.06
C SER A 6 29.59 27.86 17.94
N ASN A 7 29.59 26.96 16.94
CA ASN A 7 28.55 25.94 16.81
C ASN A 7 28.43 25.13 18.11
N PRO A 8 27.21 24.77 18.54
CA PRO A 8 27.02 23.94 19.73
C PRO A 8 27.63 22.55 19.52
N GLU A 9 28.24 22.01 20.57
CA GLU A 9 28.83 20.66 20.54
C GLU A 9 27.76 19.55 20.60
N SER A 10 26.53 19.87 20.99
CA SER A 10 25.41 18.93 21.16
C SER A 10 24.07 19.55 20.78
N TYR A 11 23.23 18.77 20.09
CA TYR A 11 21.89 19.11 19.64
C TYR A 11 20.84 18.22 20.32
N ASP A 12 19.61 18.72 20.45
CA ASP A 12 18.46 17.89 20.79
C ASP A 12 18.07 17.01 19.60
N ALA A 13 18.08 17.55 18.39
CA ALA A 13 17.84 16.78 17.17
C ALA A 13 18.63 17.30 15.97
N ILE A 14 19.01 16.38 15.09
CA ILE A 14 19.45 16.70 13.73
C ILE A 14 18.33 16.30 12.78
N VAL A 15 17.82 17.27 12.02
CA VAL A 15 16.76 17.10 11.02
C VAL A 15 17.40 17.02 9.64
N PHE A 16 17.12 15.95 8.92
CA PHE A 16 17.67 15.67 7.60
C PHE A 16 16.62 15.92 6.51
N GLY A 17 16.80 16.99 5.74
CA GLY A 17 15.91 17.44 4.66
C GLY A 17 15.15 18.73 5.01
N GLY A 18 15.31 19.76 4.18
CA GLY A 18 14.83 21.13 4.39
C GLY A 18 13.64 21.53 3.53
N GLY A 19 12.83 20.56 3.09
CA GLY A 19 11.50 20.86 2.54
C GLY A 19 10.55 21.45 3.59
N LEU A 20 9.26 21.59 3.25
CA LEU A 20 8.25 22.10 4.20
C LEU A 20 8.25 21.31 5.53
N ALA A 21 8.41 19.99 5.45
CA ALA A 21 8.36 19.11 6.62
C ALA A 21 9.49 19.42 7.61
N GLY A 22 10.75 19.32 7.17
CA GLY A 22 11.89 19.56 8.06
C GLY A 22 12.01 21.02 8.49
N SER A 23 11.68 21.98 7.62
CA SER A 23 11.76 23.41 7.95
C SER A 23 10.75 23.82 9.02
N ILE A 24 9.47 23.43 8.86
CA ILE A 24 8.42 23.73 9.86
C ILE A 24 8.69 22.97 11.16
N LEU A 25 9.20 21.73 11.09
CA LEU A 25 9.58 21.00 12.29
C LEU A 25 10.74 21.69 13.04
N ALA A 26 11.80 22.08 12.34
CA ALA A 26 12.95 22.75 12.94
C ALA A 26 12.53 24.08 13.61
N GLU A 27 11.79 24.93 12.90
CA GLU A 27 11.24 26.19 13.45
C GLU A 27 10.45 25.93 14.73
N GLN A 28 9.53 24.96 14.70
CA GLN A 28 8.67 24.66 15.84
C GLN A 28 9.42 24.07 17.05
N LEU A 29 10.49 23.32 16.82
CA LEU A 29 11.33 22.77 17.88
C LEU A 29 12.20 23.89 18.50
N ILE A 30 12.77 24.77 17.68
CA ILE A 30 13.54 25.95 18.13
C ILE A 30 12.65 26.91 18.93
N ALA A 31 11.42 27.18 18.46
CA ALA A 31 10.43 27.99 19.16
C ALA A 31 10.03 27.42 20.54
N ARG A 32 10.34 26.14 20.81
CA ARG A 32 10.15 25.46 22.10
C ARG A 32 11.44 25.38 22.93
N GLY A 33 12.50 26.07 22.52
CA GLY A 33 13.79 26.14 23.21
C GLY A 33 14.69 24.91 23.01
N LEU A 34 14.47 24.13 21.96
CA LEU A 34 15.33 22.99 21.63
C LEU A 34 16.46 23.41 20.68
N GLU A 35 17.63 22.80 20.86
CA GLU A 35 18.80 23.03 20.03
C GLU A 35 18.77 22.12 18.80
N ILE A 36 18.59 22.69 17.61
CA ILE A 36 18.31 21.93 16.38
C ILE A 36 19.33 22.24 15.30
N LEU A 37 19.75 21.19 14.58
CA LEU A 37 20.47 21.35 13.32
C LEU A 37 19.61 20.82 12.17
N LEU A 38 19.24 21.69 11.24
CA LEU A 38 18.69 21.29 9.96
C LEU A 38 19.84 21.07 8.97
N VAL A 39 19.90 19.89 8.36
CA VAL A 39 20.85 19.53 7.30
C VAL A 39 20.09 19.43 5.99
N ASP A 40 20.35 20.34 5.06
CA ASP A 40 19.67 20.34 3.78
C ASP A 40 20.56 20.83 2.64
N ASN A 41 20.28 20.35 1.44
CA ASN A 41 20.73 20.96 0.21
C ASN A 41 19.50 21.20 -0.66
N ALA A 42 19.24 22.49 -0.95
CA ALA A 42 18.06 22.94 -1.66
C ALA A 42 17.88 22.32 -3.07
N ASN A 43 18.94 21.76 -3.65
CA ASN A 43 18.91 21.11 -4.96
C ASN A 43 18.54 19.62 -4.89
N ARG A 44 18.41 19.01 -3.70
CA ARG A 44 18.09 17.59 -3.56
C ARG A 44 16.65 17.25 -3.94
N SER A 45 15.69 18.14 -3.66
CA SER A 45 14.31 17.95 -4.10
C SER A 45 13.57 19.26 -4.26
N GLN A 46 12.74 19.34 -5.31
CA GLN A 46 11.94 20.53 -5.65
C GLN A 46 10.50 20.46 -5.14
N CYS A 47 10.04 19.33 -4.59
CA CYS A 47 8.62 19.09 -4.29
C CYS A 47 7.95 20.22 -3.48
N SER A 48 8.62 20.77 -2.47
CA SER A 48 8.07 21.83 -1.63
C SER A 48 8.00 23.19 -2.34
N ARG A 49 8.99 23.49 -3.19
CA ARG A 49 9.10 24.74 -3.96
C ARG A 49 8.16 24.78 -5.17
N VAL A 50 7.78 23.60 -5.67
CA VAL A 50 6.84 23.44 -6.80
C VAL A 50 5.39 23.39 -6.32
N ALA A 51 5.13 22.98 -5.07
CA ALA A 51 3.78 22.80 -4.55
C ALA A 51 2.92 24.06 -4.66
N ALA A 52 1.65 23.90 -5.07
CA ALA A 52 0.67 24.99 -5.10
C ALA A 52 0.18 25.42 -3.71
N GLY A 53 0.55 24.68 -2.67
CA GLY A 53 0.22 25.00 -1.28
C GLY A 53 -1.26 24.87 -0.91
N LEU A 54 -2.07 24.17 -1.71
CA LEU A 54 -3.52 24.09 -1.52
C LEU A 54 -3.92 23.54 -0.14
N ILE A 55 -4.85 24.23 0.51
CA ILE A 55 -5.49 23.83 1.77
C ILE A 55 -6.99 23.73 1.52
N ASN A 56 -7.51 22.50 1.55
CA ASN A 56 -8.95 22.22 1.44
C ASN A 56 -9.29 20.86 2.08
N PRO A 57 -10.52 20.68 2.59
CA PRO A 57 -10.93 19.47 3.30
C PRO A 57 -11.32 18.31 2.37
N ILE A 58 -11.47 18.50 1.05
CA ILE A 58 -12.06 17.48 0.14
C ILE A 58 -11.20 17.33 -1.12
N GLY A 59 -10.41 16.25 -1.16
CA GLY A 59 -9.40 16.02 -2.21
C GLY A 59 -9.65 14.78 -3.08
N GLY A 60 -8.92 14.73 -4.20
CA GLY A 60 -8.80 13.58 -5.09
C GLY A 60 -10.05 13.25 -5.93
N LYS A 61 -9.90 12.34 -6.90
CA LYS A 61 -10.96 11.91 -7.83
C LYS A 61 -12.17 11.24 -7.15
N ARG A 62 -12.00 10.73 -5.92
CA ARG A 62 -13.05 10.05 -5.16
C ARG A 62 -13.79 10.95 -4.16
N LEU A 63 -13.54 12.26 -4.19
CA LEU A 63 -14.17 13.26 -3.31
C LEU A 63 -14.08 12.89 -1.83
N LYS A 64 -12.92 12.36 -1.40
CA LYS A 64 -12.73 11.95 -0.01
C LYS A 64 -12.39 13.16 0.86
N ARG A 65 -13.05 13.26 2.01
CA ARG A 65 -12.63 14.18 3.07
C ARG A 65 -11.21 13.81 3.51
N VAL A 66 -10.39 14.82 3.74
CA VAL A 66 -9.06 14.61 4.32
C VAL A 66 -9.23 14.19 5.77
N TRP A 67 -8.49 13.16 6.16
CA TRP A 67 -8.44 12.70 7.54
C TRP A 67 -7.99 13.84 8.46
N MET A 68 -8.75 14.08 9.53
CA MET A 68 -8.58 15.18 10.49
C MET A 68 -8.66 16.58 9.89
N ALA A 69 -9.37 16.79 8.77
CA ALA A 69 -9.43 18.12 8.15
C ALA A 69 -9.91 19.22 9.11
N ASP A 70 -10.82 18.89 10.03
CA ASP A 70 -11.40 19.81 11.00
C ASP A 70 -10.39 20.28 12.05
N GLU A 71 -9.40 19.47 12.40
CA GLU A 71 -8.31 19.87 13.28
C GLU A 71 -7.14 20.49 12.50
N LEU A 72 -6.78 19.90 11.36
CA LEU A 72 -5.59 20.26 10.61
C LEU A 72 -5.68 21.63 9.95
N ILE A 73 -6.82 21.98 9.33
CA ILE A 73 -6.96 23.25 8.59
C ILE A 73 -6.90 24.45 9.55
N PRO A 74 -7.66 24.50 10.67
CA PRO A 74 -7.54 25.61 11.60
C PRO A 74 -6.14 25.69 12.22
N PHE A 75 -5.55 24.54 12.59
CA PHE A 75 -4.20 24.52 13.16
C PHE A 75 -3.16 25.10 12.19
N ALA A 76 -3.15 24.63 10.94
CA ALA A 76 -2.23 25.12 9.92
C ALA A 76 -2.43 26.61 9.66
N THR A 77 -3.69 27.05 9.54
CA THR A 77 -4.04 28.46 9.31
C THR A 77 -3.53 29.36 10.43
N SER A 78 -3.81 29.01 11.69
CA SER A 78 -3.33 29.76 12.86
C SER A 78 -1.80 29.75 12.96
N TYR A 79 -1.15 28.64 12.64
CA TYR A 79 0.31 28.56 12.60
C TYR A 79 0.91 29.53 11.57
N TYR A 80 0.40 29.52 10.33
CA TYR A 80 0.91 30.44 9.31
C TYR A 80 0.65 31.90 9.66
N GLN A 81 -0.55 32.24 10.11
CA GLN A 81 -0.90 33.61 10.52
C GLN A 81 -0.06 34.13 11.69
N LYS A 82 0.34 33.24 12.60
CA LYS A 82 1.28 33.57 13.68
C LYS A 82 2.64 33.99 13.09
N LEU A 83 3.20 33.21 12.15
CA LEU A 83 4.44 33.56 11.46
C LEU A 83 4.31 34.86 10.65
N GLU A 84 3.18 35.08 9.97
CA GLU A 84 2.91 36.34 9.26
C GLU A 84 2.99 37.54 10.22
N SER A 85 2.39 37.40 11.41
CA SER A 85 2.37 38.46 12.43
C SER A 85 3.76 38.72 13.03
N GLN A 86 4.59 37.67 13.15
CA GLN A 86 5.95 37.78 13.69
C GLN A 86 6.94 38.39 12.70
N HIS A 87 6.72 38.22 11.39
CA HIS A 87 7.70 38.57 10.37
C HIS A 87 7.22 39.58 9.32
N GLY A 88 5.96 40.02 9.38
CA GLY A 88 5.40 40.98 8.43
C GLY A 88 5.35 40.48 6.98
N THR A 89 5.45 39.16 6.77
CA THR A 89 5.40 38.53 5.45
C THR A 89 4.09 37.79 5.30
N ARG A 90 3.35 38.00 4.21
CA ARG A 90 2.12 37.24 3.94
C ARG A 90 2.47 35.85 3.39
N LEU A 91 1.89 34.82 3.99
CA LEU A 91 2.19 33.41 3.74
C LEU A 91 0.91 32.64 3.38
N PHE A 92 -0.20 32.88 4.09
CA PHE A 92 -1.46 32.19 3.86
C PHE A 92 -2.44 33.10 3.12
N HIS A 93 -3.07 32.54 2.09
CA HIS A 93 -4.02 33.24 1.25
C HIS A 93 -5.37 32.52 1.33
N PRO A 94 -6.28 32.97 2.22
CA PRO A 94 -7.65 32.48 2.24
C PRO A 94 -8.30 32.72 0.88
N ARG A 95 -8.86 31.67 0.29
CA ARG A 95 -9.54 31.73 -1.00
C ARG A 95 -10.61 30.64 -1.09
N PRO A 96 -11.87 30.97 -1.42
CA PRO A 96 -12.85 29.95 -1.74
C PRO A 96 -12.33 29.04 -2.87
N LEU A 97 -12.65 27.75 -2.78
CA LEU A 97 -12.36 26.78 -3.83
C LEU A 97 -13.67 26.34 -4.47
N HIS A 98 -13.80 26.53 -5.78
CA HIS A 98 -14.93 26.07 -6.58
C HIS A 98 -14.55 24.78 -7.28
N ARG A 99 -15.24 23.69 -6.94
CA ARG A 99 -15.02 22.38 -7.52
C ARG A 99 -16.11 22.06 -8.52
N TYR A 100 -15.72 21.79 -9.75
CA TYR A 100 -16.62 21.41 -10.84
C TYR A 100 -16.48 19.92 -11.13
N PHE A 101 -17.61 19.27 -11.45
CA PHE A 101 -17.63 17.86 -11.81
C PHE A 101 -17.17 17.68 -13.25
N SER A 102 -16.15 16.85 -13.46
CA SER A 102 -15.63 16.55 -14.80
C SER A 102 -16.52 15.59 -15.59
N ASN A 103 -17.43 14.87 -14.93
CA ASN A 103 -18.37 13.95 -15.56
C ASN A 103 -19.62 13.73 -14.66
N PRO A 104 -20.71 13.15 -15.17
CA PRO A 104 -21.93 12.90 -14.39
C PRO A 104 -21.74 11.95 -13.20
N ASP A 105 -20.75 11.07 -13.22
CA ASP A 105 -20.53 10.11 -12.13
C ASP A 105 -19.89 10.76 -10.91
N GLU A 106 -19.06 11.80 -11.08
CA GLU A 106 -18.61 12.64 -9.96
C GLU A 106 -19.79 13.35 -9.28
N ALA A 107 -20.76 13.85 -10.05
CA ALA A 107 -21.95 14.50 -9.49
C ALA A 107 -22.80 13.50 -8.67
N LYS A 108 -23.04 12.30 -9.19
CA LYS A 108 -23.74 11.22 -8.45
C LYS A 108 -22.98 10.83 -7.19
N LEU A 109 -21.65 10.72 -7.26
CA LEU A 109 -20.81 10.42 -6.10
C LEU A 109 -20.92 11.53 -5.06
N TRP A 110 -20.92 12.79 -5.48
CA TRP A 110 -21.06 13.93 -4.59
C TRP A 110 -22.38 13.93 -3.82
N THR A 111 -23.50 13.62 -4.48
CA THR A 111 -24.80 13.48 -3.80
C THR A 111 -24.75 12.46 -2.66
N LYS A 112 -23.99 11.36 -2.83
CA LYS A 112 -23.77 10.38 -1.77
C LYS A 112 -22.89 10.93 -0.66
N ARG A 113 -21.79 11.62 -1.00
CA ARG A 113 -20.87 12.24 -0.03
C ARG A 113 -21.52 13.27 0.85
N LEU A 114 -22.46 14.06 0.32
CA LEU A 114 -23.19 15.06 1.08
C LEU A 114 -23.97 14.49 2.27
N GLN A 115 -24.32 13.21 2.23
CA GLN A 115 -24.99 12.51 3.35
C GLN A 115 -24.01 12.01 4.42
N GLU A 116 -22.69 12.05 4.15
CA GLU A 116 -21.64 11.69 5.11
C GLU A 116 -21.30 12.90 6.01
N LYS A 117 -20.96 12.63 7.27
CA LYS A 117 -20.62 13.65 8.27
C LYS A 117 -19.48 14.57 7.80
N GLY A 118 -19.63 15.87 8.00
CA GLY A 118 -18.61 16.90 7.75
C GLY A 118 -18.66 17.51 6.34
N TYR A 119 -19.29 16.85 5.37
CA TYR A 119 -19.31 17.33 3.99
C TYR A 119 -20.18 18.57 3.80
N ALA A 120 -21.43 18.53 4.28
CA ALA A 120 -22.35 19.66 4.18
C ALA A 120 -21.86 20.88 4.98
N GLU A 121 -21.20 20.65 6.12
CA GLU A 121 -20.68 21.68 7.01
C GLU A 121 -19.46 22.41 6.43
N SER A 122 -18.77 21.80 5.45
CA SER A 122 -17.56 22.34 4.83
C SER A 122 -17.80 22.89 3.42
N THR A 123 -19.03 22.82 2.90
CA THR A 123 -19.34 23.16 1.51
C THR A 123 -20.62 23.97 1.36
N THR A 124 -20.75 24.65 0.23
CA THR A 124 -21.96 25.35 -0.19
C THR A 124 -22.23 25.07 -1.66
N ALA A 125 -23.41 25.46 -2.15
CA ALA A 125 -23.65 25.53 -3.59
C ALA A 125 -22.66 26.51 -4.26
N LEU A 126 -22.42 26.32 -5.56
CA LEU A 126 -21.70 27.30 -6.36
C LEU A 126 -22.52 28.61 -6.46
N PRO A 127 -21.87 29.79 -6.53
CA PRO A 127 -22.56 31.04 -6.81
C PRO A 127 -23.27 31.02 -8.18
N GLU A 128 -24.41 31.74 -8.29
CA GLU A 128 -25.18 31.83 -9.53
C GLU A 128 -24.41 32.54 -10.67
N GLN A 129 -23.68 33.61 -10.34
CA GLN A 129 -22.74 34.24 -11.27
C GLN A 129 -21.41 33.50 -11.22
N GLN A 130 -21.13 32.71 -12.27
CA GLN A 130 -19.85 32.06 -12.42
C GLN A 130 -18.86 33.02 -13.08
N SER A 131 -17.76 33.30 -12.40
CA SER A 131 -16.65 34.10 -12.94
C SER A 131 -15.88 33.38 -14.05
N TYR A 132 -16.18 32.11 -14.31
CA TYR A 132 -15.40 31.25 -15.19
C TYR A 132 -16.30 30.44 -16.12
N PRO A 133 -16.16 30.55 -17.44
CA PRO A 133 -16.98 29.81 -18.41
C PRO A 133 -16.51 28.36 -18.43
N CYS A 134 -17.21 27.49 -17.70
CA CYS A 134 -16.87 26.08 -17.63
C CYS A 134 -18.11 25.23 -17.92
N ASP A 135 -18.10 24.54 -19.06
CA ASP A 135 -19.02 23.43 -19.29
C ASP A 135 -18.77 22.36 -18.21
N SER A 136 -19.76 22.13 -17.36
CA SER A 136 -19.65 21.25 -16.20
C SER A 136 -20.98 20.60 -15.87
N HIS A 137 -20.91 19.45 -15.21
CA HIS A 137 -22.09 18.74 -14.71
C HIS A 137 -22.53 19.25 -13.33
N GLY A 138 -22.31 20.55 -13.06
CA GLY A 138 -22.47 21.18 -11.75
C GLY A 138 -21.19 21.18 -10.91
N GLY A 139 -21.35 21.49 -9.62
CA GLY A 139 -20.23 21.55 -8.68
C GLY A 139 -20.64 22.01 -7.28
N PHE A 140 -19.64 22.31 -6.46
CA PHE A 140 -19.82 22.87 -5.11
C PHE A 140 -18.67 23.81 -4.75
N ALA A 141 -18.90 24.70 -3.80
CA ALA A 141 -17.87 25.57 -3.27
C ALA A 141 -17.40 25.08 -1.89
N ILE A 142 -16.13 25.38 -1.58
CA ILE A 142 -15.50 25.23 -0.27
C ILE A 142 -15.12 26.64 0.18
N PRO A 143 -15.95 27.33 1.00
CA PRO A 143 -15.70 28.73 1.35
C PRO A 143 -14.43 28.94 2.16
N LYS A 144 -14.09 27.98 3.03
CA LYS A 144 -12.94 28.04 3.95
C LYS A 144 -11.73 27.27 3.41
N ALA A 145 -11.40 27.49 2.15
CA ALA A 145 -10.18 26.97 1.52
C ALA A 145 -9.10 28.07 1.43
N GLY A 146 -7.96 27.72 0.87
CA GLY A 146 -6.92 28.67 0.53
C GLY A 146 -5.67 28.00 -0.01
N TYR A 147 -4.59 28.77 -0.07
CA TYR A 147 -3.28 28.23 -0.36
C TYR A 147 -2.20 28.89 0.49
N LEU A 148 -1.13 28.14 0.73
CA LEU A 148 0.11 28.61 1.32
C LEU A 148 1.08 29.01 0.21
N ASP A 149 1.73 30.16 0.34
CA ASP A 149 2.93 30.46 -0.44
C ASP A 149 4.12 29.70 0.16
N THR A 150 4.43 28.55 -0.46
CA THR A 150 5.45 27.64 0.05
C THR A 150 6.86 28.17 -0.15
N ASN A 151 7.11 29.00 -1.17
CA ASN A 151 8.42 29.56 -1.44
C ASN A 151 8.73 30.66 -0.42
N SER A 152 7.80 31.61 -0.23
CA SER A 152 7.94 32.66 0.78
C SER A 152 8.13 32.09 2.19
N LEU A 153 7.42 31.00 2.55
CA LEU A 153 7.62 30.33 3.84
C LEU A 153 9.02 29.70 3.98
N LEU A 154 9.49 28.99 2.94
CA LEU A 154 10.80 28.34 2.98
C LEU A 154 11.93 29.37 3.01
N GLU A 155 11.82 30.44 2.24
CA GLU A 155 12.79 31.55 2.24
C GLU A 155 12.85 32.22 3.61
N LEU A 156 11.70 32.49 4.22
CA LEU A 156 11.61 33.03 5.57
C LEU A 156 12.35 32.14 6.58
N ILE A 157 11.96 30.86 6.68
CA ILE A 157 12.51 29.94 7.68
C ILE A 157 13.99 29.67 7.42
N HIS A 158 14.40 29.40 6.17
CA HIS A 158 15.80 29.10 5.86
C HIS A 158 16.70 30.31 6.11
N SER A 159 16.24 31.53 5.84
CA SER A 159 16.99 32.76 6.15
C SER A 159 17.22 32.91 7.66
N GLN A 160 16.20 32.63 8.47
CA GLN A 160 16.31 32.65 9.94
C GLN A 160 17.30 31.60 10.43
N LEU A 161 17.10 30.33 10.03
CA LEU A 161 17.97 29.23 10.46
C LEU A 161 19.42 29.42 10.00
N THR A 162 19.65 30.07 8.86
CA THR A 162 21.01 30.42 8.40
C THR A 162 21.62 31.48 9.30
N ASN A 163 20.89 32.56 9.59
CA ASN A 163 21.38 33.66 10.42
C ASN A 163 21.66 33.23 11.86
N GLU A 164 20.93 32.24 12.36
CA GLU A 164 21.05 31.68 13.71
C GLU A 164 21.99 30.46 13.77
N ASN A 165 22.63 30.05 12.65
CA ASN A 165 23.50 28.87 12.53
C ASN A 165 22.82 27.52 12.85
N HIS A 166 21.50 27.45 12.70
CA HIS A 166 20.71 26.20 12.79
C HIS A 166 20.59 25.46 11.46
N LEU A 167 21.01 26.04 10.33
CA LEU A 167 21.02 25.39 9.01
C LEU A 167 22.46 25.07 8.56
N LEU A 168 22.74 23.79 8.33
CA LEU A 168 23.91 23.32 7.59
C LEU A 168 23.51 23.04 6.14
N SER A 169 23.94 23.92 5.23
CA SER A 169 23.77 23.71 3.78
C SER A 169 24.70 22.61 3.29
N SER A 170 24.20 21.36 3.22
CA SER A 170 25.00 20.20 2.83
C SER A 170 24.14 19.01 2.42
N THR A 171 24.70 18.17 1.53
CA THR A 171 24.21 16.80 1.35
C THR A 171 24.75 15.89 2.45
N PHE A 172 24.11 14.74 2.64
CA PHE A 172 24.56 13.71 3.57
C PHE A 172 24.35 12.32 2.97
N HIS A 173 25.13 11.37 3.46
CA HIS A 173 24.99 9.94 3.23
C HIS A 173 24.62 9.24 4.56
N TYR A 174 23.81 8.19 4.48
CA TYR A 174 23.32 7.50 5.68
C TYR A 174 24.44 6.85 6.52
N ASN A 175 25.55 6.45 5.89
CA ASN A 175 26.71 5.90 6.59
C ASN A 175 27.50 6.94 7.41
N GLU A 176 27.23 8.24 7.24
CA GLU A 176 27.79 9.31 8.08
C GLU A 176 27.02 9.49 9.39
N ILE A 177 25.88 8.78 9.56
CA ILE A 177 24.99 8.87 10.72
C ILE A 177 25.22 7.66 11.61
N GLU A 178 25.97 7.83 12.69
CA GLU A 178 26.24 6.79 13.65
C GLU A 178 25.14 6.77 14.72
N ALA A 179 24.32 5.72 14.72
CA ALA A 179 23.15 5.61 15.62
C ALA A 179 23.05 4.27 16.36
N SER A 180 24.13 3.47 16.35
CA SER A 180 24.24 2.20 17.08
C SER A 180 24.13 2.41 18.59
N GLU A 181 24.78 3.46 19.11
CA GLU A 181 24.80 3.83 20.52
C GLU A 181 24.15 5.19 20.75
N SER A 182 24.16 5.65 22.01
CA SER A 182 23.76 7.00 22.39
C SER A 182 25.01 7.81 22.75
N PRO A 183 25.15 9.06 22.28
CA PRO A 183 24.25 9.81 21.41
C PRO A 183 24.40 9.42 19.93
N ILE A 184 23.57 10.01 19.07
CA ILE A 184 23.77 9.96 17.62
C ILE A 184 24.92 10.90 17.24
N TYR A 185 25.77 10.49 16.29
CA TYR A 185 26.81 11.33 15.71
C TYR A 185 26.60 11.58 14.22
N PHE A 186 26.86 12.81 13.78
CA PHE A 186 26.92 13.20 12.38
C PHE A 186 28.04 14.23 12.17
N ARG A 187 29.10 13.86 11.45
CA ARG A 187 30.28 14.73 11.19
C ARG A 187 30.80 15.45 12.43
N GLY A 188 31.02 14.69 13.51
CA GLY A 188 31.52 15.21 14.80
C GLY A 188 30.47 15.93 15.67
N ARG A 189 29.23 16.11 15.19
CA ARG A 189 28.14 16.73 15.96
C ARG A 189 27.34 15.66 16.68
N ARG A 190 27.00 15.91 17.94
CA ARG A 190 26.26 14.99 18.81
C ARG A 190 24.77 15.37 18.83
N ALA A 191 23.88 14.39 18.84
CA ALA A 191 22.44 14.63 18.98
C ALA A 191 21.70 13.54 19.74
N LYS A 192 20.58 13.89 20.40
CA LYS A 192 19.74 12.89 21.08
C LYS A 192 18.99 12.03 20.06
N VAL A 193 18.47 12.63 18.99
CA VAL A 193 17.72 11.96 17.91
C VAL A 193 18.11 12.47 16.51
N ALA A 194 17.91 11.62 15.50
CA ALA A 194 17.98 11.96 14.09
C ALA A 194 16.59 11.86 13.47
N ILE A 195 16.14 12.93 12.81
CA ILE A 195 14.80 13.03 12.22
C ILE A 195 14.92 13.12 10.70
N PHE A 196 14.30 12.20 9.98
CA PHE A 196 14.35 12.13 8.52
C PHE A 196 13.09 12.74 7.89
N ALA A 197 13.26 13.89 7.23
CA ALA A 197 12.24 14.68 6.55
C ALA A 197 12.56 14.89 5.06
N GLU A 198 13.00 13.83 4.40
CA GLU A 198 13.72 13.84 3.12
C GLU A 198 12.82 13.92 1.87
N GLY A 199 11.52 14.11 2.05
CA GLY A 199 10.58 14.04 0.94
C GLY A 199 10.64 12.68 0.23
N HIS A 200 10.57 12.67 -1.10
CA HIS A 200 10.51 11.43 -1.89
C HIS A 200 11.79 10.59 -1.81
N LEU A 201 12.92 11.21 -1.44
CA LEU A 201 14.21 10.53 -1.30
C LEU A 201 14.23 9.52 -0.15
N ALA A 202 13.26 9.56 0.76
CA ALA A 202 13.12 8.54 1.80
C ALA A 202 12.83 7.13 1.25
N THR A 203 12.49 7.01 -0.03
CA THR A 203 12.47 5.71 -0.75
C THR A 203 13.81 5.00 -0.71
N GLY A 204 14.93 5.73 -0.65
CA GLY A 204 16.28 5.19 -0.54
C GLY A 204 16.84 5.18 0.88
N ASN A 205 16.02 5.44 1.91
CA ASN A 205 16.50 5.49 3.29
C ASN A 205 16.59 4.07 3.90
N PRO A 206 17.80 3.56 4.23
CA PRO A 206 18.00 2.20 4.73
C PRO A 206 17.38 1.98 6.12
N HIS A 207 17.14 3.04 6.91
CA HIS A 207 16.49 2.91 8.22
C HIS A 207 14.99 2.66 8.11
N PHE A 208 14.37 2.94 6.96
CA PHE A 208 12.92 2.89 6.78
C PHE A 208 12.49 2.08 5.55
N GLU A 209 13.30 1.09 5.12
CA GLU A 209 13.02 0.23 3.94
C GLU A 209 11.65 -0.47 3.99
N PHE A 210 11.16 -0.77 5.19
CA PHE A 210 9.86 -1.40 5.40
C PHE A 210 8.67 -0.46 5.14
N ILE A 211 8.90 0.83 4.88
CA ILE A 211 7.87 1.80 4.57
C ILE A 211 7.63 1.84 3.06
N PRO A 212 6.44 1.44 2.57
CA PRO A 212 6.14 1.38 1.15
C PRO A 212 5.78 2.77 0.61
N TYR A 213 6.79 3.64 0.51
CA TYR A 213 6.64 4.92 -0.18
C TYR A 213 6.25 4.69 -1.64
N LYS A 214 5.33 5.52 -2.12
CA LYS A 214 4.89 5.57 -3.51
C LYS A 214 5.16 6.99 -4.00
N PRO A 215 6.37 7.28 -4.49
CA PRO A 215 6.66 8.60 -5.03
C PRO A 215 5.75 8.89 -6.22
N ALA A 216 5.25 10.13 -6.30
CA ALA A 216 4.37 10.56 -7.39
C ALA A 216 4.84 11.90 -7.93
N LYS A 217 5.44 11.89 -9.12
CA LYS A 217 5.78 13.09 -9.88
C LYS A 217 4.50 13.85 -10.21
N GLY A 218 4.58 15.18 -10.11
CA GLY A 218 3.55 16.06 -10.62
C GLY A 218 4.14 17.32 -11.20
N ILE A 219 3.67 17.67 -12.39
CA ILE A 219 4.02 18.91 -13.08
C ILE A 219 3.00 19.98 -12.69
N ILE A 220 3.52 21.17 -12.42
CA ILE A 220 2.77 22.39 -12.15
C ILE A 220 3.35 23.47 -13.05
N ALA A 221 2.49 24.25 -13.67
CA ALA A 221 2.90 25.35 -14.53
C ALA A 221 2.32 26.68 -14.03
N ARG A 222 3.04 27.75 -14.30
CA ARG A 222 2.55 29.13 -14.23
C ARG A 222 2.28 29.58 -15.66
N ILE A 223 1.08 30.11 -15.89
CA ILE A 223 0.65 30.59 -17.19
C ILE A 223 0.16 32.03 -17.10
N ARG A 224 0.16 32.71 -18.25
CA ARG A 224 -0.58 33.96 -18.45
C ARG A 224 -1.79 33.68 -19.32
N LEU A 225 -2.88 34.37 -19.02
CA LEU A 225 -4.08 34.38 -19.86
C LEU A 225 -4.17 35.70 -20.60
N THR A 226 -4.69 35.68 -21.82
CA THR A 226 -4.99 36.90 -22.60
C THR A 226 -5.93 37.83 -21.83
N GLN A 227 -6.86 37.25 -21.07
CA GLN A 227 -7.67 37.96 -20.07
C GLN A 227 -7.31 37.45 -18.68
N ALA A 228 -6.54 38.25 -17.93
CA ALA A 228 -6.09 37.89 -16.60
C ALA A 228 -7.30 37.72 -15.64
N PRO A 229 -7.28 36.71 -14.76
CA PRO A 229 -8.30 36.57 -13.73
C PRO A 229 -8.17 37.71 -12.73
N GLU A 230 -9.29 38.12 -12.12
CA GLU A 230 -9.22 39.06 -11.01
C GLU A 230 -8.37 38.48 -9.87
N ALA A 231 -7.58 39.31 -9.21
CA ALA A 231 -6.68 38.89 -8.14
C ALA A 231 -7.38 38.16 -6.98
N ASN A 232 -8.71 38.37 -6.82
CA ASN A 232 -9.54 37.75 -5.79
C ASN A 232 -10.40 36.58 -6.26
N SER A 233 -10.21 36.13 -7.51
CA SER A 233 -10.92 34.99 -8.09
C SER A 233 -10.72 33.71 -7.25
N PRO A 234 -11.76 32.86 -7.14
CA PRO A 234 -11.68 31.60 -6.40
C PRO A 234 -10.64 30.65 -7.01
N ILE A 235 -10.12 29.73 -6.21
CA ILE A 235 -9.37 28.57 -6.74
C ILE A 235 -10.37 27.69 -7.48
N LEU A 236 -10.04 27.25 -8.68
CA LEU A 236 -10.89 26.33 -9.43
C LEU A 236 -10.30 24.92 -9.37
N LEU A 237 -11.16 23.91 -9.31
CA LEU A 237 -10.76 22.50 -9.35
C LEU A 237 -11.69 21.71 -10.27
N LYS A 238 -11.18 21.28 -11.42
CA LYS A 238 -11.87 20.45 -12.42
C LYS A 238 -10.88 19.46 -13.03
N GLY A 239 -10.58 18.36 -12.35
CA GLY A 239 -9.47 17.47 -12.71
C GLY A 239 -8.08 18.06 -12.44
N LYS A 240 -7.84 19.31 -12.84
CA LYS A 240 -6.70 20.18 -12.48
C LYS A 240 -7.18 21.31 -11.57
N PHE A 241 -6.32 21.77 -10.67
CA PHE A 241 -6.47 23.02 -9.95
C PHE A 241 -5.97 24.19 -10.81
N LEU A 242 -6.61 25.34 -10.63
CA LEU A 242 -6.22 26.63 -11.18
C LEU A 242 -6.21 27.63 -10.02
N VAL A 243 -5.06 28.23 -9.74
CA VAL A 243 -4.86 29.13 -8.60
C VAL A 243 -4.47 30.51 -9.12
N PRO A 244 -5.39 31.50 -9.06
CA PRO A 244 -5.09 32.88 -9.41
C PRO A 244 -4.06 33.50 -8.45
N ARG A 245 -2.99 34.05 -9.02
CA ARG A 245 -1.90 34.74 -8.31
C ARG A 245 -2.12 36.25 -8.33
N HIS A 246 -1.41 36.96 -7.44
CA HIS A 246 -1.57 38.41 -7.27
C HIS A 246 -0.94 39.23 -8.40
N ASP A 247 0.00 38.63 -9.13
CA ASP A 247 0.70 39.20 -10.28
C ASP A 247 -0.09 39.02 -11.60
N GLY A 248 -1.33 38.53 -11.54
CA GLY A 248 -2.18 38.26 -12.70
C GLY A 248 -1.92 36.92 -13.39
N THR A 249 -0.94 36.14 -12.93
CA THR A 249 -0.68 34.80 -13.46
C THR A 249 -1.64 33.76 -12.88
N LEU A 250 -1.76 32.62 -13.56
CA LEU A 250 -2.52 31.48 -13.08
C LEU A 250 -1.58 30.29 -12.88
N GLN A 251 -1.62 29.69 -11.70
CA GLN A 251 -0.90 28.44 -11.47
C GLN A 251 -1.82 27.26 -11.70
N ILE A 252 -1.44 26.39 -12.63
CA ILE A 252 -2.18 25.19 -13.00
C ILE A 252 -1.45 23.94 -12.53
N GLY A 253 -2.20 22.94 -12.09
CA GLY A 253 -1.67 21.62 -11.90
C GLY A 253 -2.69 20.65 -11.34
N ALA A 254 -2.32 19.45 -10.96
CA ALA A 254 -1.06 18.85 -11.30
C ALA A 254 -1.30 17.57 -12.11
N THR A 255 -0.27 17.16 -12.83
CA THR A 255 -0.19 15.81 -13.37
C THR A 255 0.14 14.81 -12.26
N TYR A 256 -0.03 13.53 -12.57
CA TYR A 256 0.32 12.42 -11.68
C TYR A 256 1.00 11.32 -12.48
N ASN A 257 2.32 11.25 -12.33
CA ASN A 257 3.14 10.18 -12.91
C ASN A 257 3.79 9.37 -11.78
N TRP A 258 3.58 8.04 -11.82
CA TRP A 258 4.17 7.09 -10.87
C TRP A 258 5.42 6.42 -11.42
N ASP A 259 5.61 6.52 -12.73
CA ASP A 259 6.74 5.99 -13.48
C ASP A 259 7.83 7.08 -13.53
N ASP A 260 9.09 6.69 -13.35
CA ASP A 260 10.26 7.61 -13.32
C ASP A 260 10.08 8.90 -12.48
N PRO A 261 9.96 8.77 -11.14
CA PRO A 261 9.70 9.89 -10.25
C PRO A 261 10.96 10.73 -10.00
N ASN A 262 11.28 11.63 -10.93
CA ASN A 262 12.29 12.68 -10.79
C ASN A 262 11.68 14.10 -10.79
N ASP A 263 12.47 15.12 -10.45
CA ASP A 263 12.03 16.52 -10.39
C ASP A 263 12.14 17.24 -11.76
N THR A 264 12.24 16.50 -12.87
CA THR A 264 12.28 17.05 -14.23
C THR A 264 10.90 16.94 -14.89
N PRO A 265 10.38 18.02 -15.50
CA PRO A 265 9.16 17.95 -16.32
C PRO A 265 9.32 16.99 -17.50
N ASP A 266 8.33 16.13 -17.70
CA ASP A 266 8.24 15.22 -18.85
C ASP A 266 7.26 15.74 -19.92
N GLU A 267 7.50 15.38 -21.18
CA GLU A 267 6.72 15.85 -22.34
C GLU A 267 5.24 15.45 -22.25
N GLU A 268 4.96 14.23 -21.77
CA GLU A 268 3.59 13.73 -21.62
C GLU A 268 2.77 14.58 -20.65
N GLY A 269 3.33 14.90 -19.48
CA GLY A 269 2.66 15.74 -18.50
C GLY A 269 2.53 17.20 -18.94
N ILE A 270 3.48 17.73 -19.72
CA ILE A 270 3.35 19.06 -20.33
C ILE A 270 2.20 19.07 -21.34
N ALA A 271 2.14 18.08 -22.23
CA ALA A 271 1.05 17.92 -23.18
C ALA A 271 -0.31 17.77 -22.48
N GLU A 272 -0.39 16.99 -21.40
CA GLU A 272 -1.62 16.85 -20.59
C GLU A 272 -2.12 18.20 -20.05
N LEU A 273 -1.21 19.08 -19.59
CA LEU A 273 -1.58 20.41 -19.13
C LEU A 273 -1.99 21.32 -20.29
N ALA A 274 -1.29 21.28 -21.43
CA ALA A 274 -1.63 22.06 -22.61
C ALA A 274 -3.01 21.69 -23.17
N GLU A 275 -3.30 20.40 -23.34
CA GLU A 275 -4.61 19.92 -23.79
C GLU A 275 -5.75 20.33 -22.83
N PHE A 276 -5.46 20.33 -21.53
CA PHE A 276 -6.41 20.84 -20.55
C PHE A 276 -6.68 22.34 -20.76
N LEU A 277 -5.62 23.15 -20.94
CA LEU A 277 -5.75 24.59 -21.12
C LEU A 277 -6.45 24.96 -22.43
N ASP A 278 -6.10 24.29 -23.54
CA ASP A 278 -6.75 24.48 -24.84
C ASP A 278 -8.25 24.22 -24.77
N ARG A 279 -8.66 23.17 -24.05
CA ARG A 279 -10.07 22.84 -23.87
C ARG A 279 -10.81 23.88 -23.02
N GLU A 280 -10.19 24.36 -21.94
CA GLU A 280 -10.88 25.25 -20.98
C GLU A 280 -10.81 26.75 -21.36
N PHE A 281 -9.79 27.17 -22.11
CA PHE A 281 -9.55 28.58 -22.46
C PHE A 281 -9.49 28.85 -23.97
N GLY A 282 -9.22 27.84 -24.79
CA GLY A 282 -8.88 28.00 -26.21
C GLY A 282 -7.39 28.22 -26.42
N ALA A 283 -6.85 27.65 -27.51
CA ALA A 283 -5.41 27.56 -27.76
C ALA A 283 -4.67 28.91 -27.83
N ASP A 284 -5.35 29.98 -28.29
CA ASP A 284 -4.73 31.30 -28.45
C ASP A 284 -4.94 32.22 -27.22
N SER A 285 -5.43 31.68 -26.10
CA SER A 285 -5.82 32.48 -24.93
C SER A 285 -4.89 32.34 -23.73
N TRP A 286 -3.78 31.59 -23.87
CA TRP A 286 -2.87 31.32 -22.77
C TRP A 286 -1.42 31.08 -23.26
N GLU A 287 -0.46 31.32 -22.38
CA GLU A 287 0.96 31.00 -22.61
C GLU A 287 1.64 30.44 -21.35
N PHE A 288 2.55 29.48 -21.50
CA PHE A 288 3.40 29.03 -20.39
C PHE A 288 4.45 30.09 -20.07
N GLU A 289 4.52 30.50 -18.81
CA GLU A 289 5.61 31.33 -18.29
C GLU A 289 6.68 30.47 -17.60
N GLU A 290 6.24 29.42 -16.90
CA GLU A 290 7.14 28.53 -16.19
C GLU A 290 6.52 27.14 -16.04
N ILE A 291 7.35 26.09 -16.14
CA ILE A 291 6.95 24.70 -15.92
C ILE A 291 7.94 24.08 -14.95
N ARG A 292 7.43 23.46 -13.87
CA ARG A 292 8.24 22.77 -12.88
C ARG A 292 7.64 21.41 -12.53
N ALA A 293 8.49 20.48 -12.12
CA ALA A 293 8.08 19.18 -11.62
C ALA A 293 8.55 18.96 -10.18
N GLY A 294 7.73 18.26 -9.40
CA GLY A 294 8.04 17.88 -8.04
C GLY A 294 7.56 16.48 -7.72
N VAL A 295 8.37 15.70 -7.01
CA VAL A 295 8.02 14.34 -6.59
C VAL A 295 7.46 14.31 -5.17
N ARG A 296 6.21 13.89 -5.04
CA ARG A 296 5.52 13.82 -3.74
C ARG A 296 5.89 12.55 -2.99
N PRO A 297 6.19 12.62 -1.67
CA PRO A 297 6.39 11.44 -0.84
C PRO A 297 5.05 10.86 -0.39
N ALA A 298 4.31 10.19 -1.27
CA ALA A 298 3.05 9.57 -0.87
C ALA A 298 3.29 8.19 -0.24
N THR A 299 2.33 7.74 0.57
CA THR A 299 2.27 6.37 1.11
C THR A 299 0.87 5.80 0.87
N ALA A 300 0.72 4.48 0.98
CA ALA A 300 -0.60 3.85 0.94
C ALA A 300 -1.49 4.37 2.10
N GLY A 301 -2.76 4.66 1.79
CA GLY A 301 -3.73 5.15 2.78
C GLY A 301 -3.75 6.67 3.01
N ALA A 302 -2.77 7.41 2.45
CA ALA A 302 -2.68 8.87 2.54
C ALA A 302 -2.52 9.45 3.96
N TYR A 303 -1.86 8.68 4.84
CA TYR A 303 -1.41 9.11 6.17
C TYR A 303 0.08 9.46 6.12
N PRO A 304 0.55 10.50 6.84
CA PRO A 304 1.97 10.78 6.96
C PRO A 304 2.68 9.72 7.80
N VAL A 305 4.00 9.72 7.79
CA VAL A 305 4.87 8.85 8.57
C VAL A 305 5.62 9.71 9.59
N VAL A 306 5.17 9.64 10.83
CA VAL A 306 5.61 10.51 11.93
C VAL A 306 5.84 9.64 13.17
N GLY A 307 7.08 9.59 13.64
CA GLY A 307 7.44 8.93 14.90
C GLY A 307 8.69 8.06 14.83
N PRO A 308 9.03 7.41 15.95
CA PRO A 308 10.26 6.64 16.09
C PRO A 308 10.27 5.37 15.25
N HIS A 309 11.46 4.96 14.83
CA HIS A 309 11.72 3.65 14.26
C HIS A 309 11.43 2.56 15.30
N PRO A 310 10.74 1.46 14.94
CA PRO A 310 10.28 0.45 15.92
C PRO A 310 11.40 -0.22 16.72
N ASN A 311 12.59 -0.36 16.13
CA ASN A 311 13.76 -0.99 16.78
C ASN A 311 14.81 0.02 17.26
N ASN A 312 14.62 1.33 17.02
CA ASN A 312 15.56 2.36 17.46
C ASN A 312 14.83 3.69 17.65
N SER A 313 14.47 4.01 18.90
CA SER A 313 13.68 5.21 19.20
C SER A 313 14.40 6.54 18.90
N ARG A 314 15.71 6.52 18.68
CA ARG A 314 16.51 7.71 18.34
C ARG A 314 16.47 8.05 16.85
N ILE A 315 16.02 7.13 16.00
CA ILE A 315 15.82 7.33 14.57
C ILE A 315 14.34 7.61 14.34
N ILE A 316 13.99 8.76 13.77
CA ILE A 316 12.60 9.23 13.69
C ILE A 316 12.25 9.55 12.24
N ALA A 317 11.10 9.09 11.77
CA ALA A 317 10.54 9.49 10.50
C ALA A 317 9.65 10.74 10.69
N PHE A 318 9.79 11.72 9.80
CA PHE A 318 8.88 12.85 9.67
C PHE A 318 8.64 13.17 8.20
N ASN A 319 7.91 12.29 7.53
CA ASN A 319 7.79 12.28 6.06
C ASN A 319 6.41 11.76 5.61
N GLY A 320 6.23 11.46 4.32
CA GLY A 320 5.02 10.79 3.83
C GLY A 320 3.78 11.67 3.66
N PHE A 321 3.92 13.00 3.71
CA PHE A 321 2.80 13.96 3.68
C PHE A 321 2.09 14.08 2.31
N GLY A 322 2.63 13.45 1.26
CA GLY A 322 2.05 13.45 -0.08
C GLY A 322 1.66 14.86 -0.58
N SER A 323 0.44 14.99 -1.12
CA SER A 323 -0.09 16.25 -1.65
C SER A 323 -0.77 17.16 -0.62
N LYS A 324 -0.65 16.86 0.68
CA LYS A 324 -1.41 17.51 1.77
C LYS A 324 -0.50 18.20 2.79
N GLY A 325 0.79 18.36 2.45
CA GLY A 325 1.82 18.88 3.35
C GLY A 325 1.45 20.21 4.00
N SER A 326 0.97 21.19 3.23
CA SER A 326 0.58 22.52 3.72
C SER A 326 -0.54 22.53 4.77
N MET A 327 -1.25 21.41 4.95
CA MET A 327 -2.28 21.27 5.98
C MET A 327 -1.81 20.35 7.12
N GLN A 328 -1.11 19.27 6.79
CA GLN A 328 -0.73 18.24 7.78
C GLN A 328 0.53 18.60 8.58
N ILE A 329 1.53 19.21 7.93
CA ILE A 329 2.86 19.38 8.53
C ILE A 329 2.83 20.20 9.82
N PRO A 330 2.17 21.39 9.89
CA PRO A 330 2.18 22.18 11.12
C PRO A 330 1.68 21.42 12.36
N TYR A 331 0.58 20.68 12.20
CA TYR A 331 -0.02 19.89 13.28
C TYR A 331 0.90 18.74 13.71
N PHE A 332 1.43 17.97 12.76
CA PHE A 332 2.27 16.84 13.09
C PHE A 332 3.67 17.25 13.56
N SER A 333 4.17 18.43 13.17
CA SER A 333 5.38 19.02 13.76
C SER A 333 5.17 19.30 15.25
N ALA A 334 4.03 19.89 15.60
CA ALA A 334 3.68 20.15 16.99
C ALA A 334 3.48 18.85 17.78
N ALA A 335 2.80 17.85 17.19
CA ALA A 335 2.61 16.55 17.82
C ALA A 335 3.93 15.79 18.04
N LEU A 336 4.86 15.87 17.08
CA LEU A 336 6.19 15.27 17.24
C LEU A 336 7.02 16.02 18.29
N ALA A 337 6.92 17.35 18.35
CA ALA A 337 7.57 18.13 19.41
C ALA A 337 7.05 17.74 20.81
N ASP A 338 5.73 17.60 20.98
CA ASP A 338 5.12 17.12 22.23
C ASP A 338 5.53 15.65 22.55
N PHE A 339 5.77 14.83 21.54
CA PHE A 339 6.30 13.48 21.75
C PHE A 339 7.74 13.53 22.28
N LEU A 340 8.59 14.37 21.68
CA LEU A 340 10.01 14.48 22.02
C LEU A 340 10.25 15.08 23.42
N GLN A 341 9.47 16.09 23.82
CA GLN A 341 9.69 16.79 25.10
C GLN A 341 9.02 16.11 26.28
N ASN A 342 7.85 15.52 26.09
CA ASN A 342 6.96 15.09 27.17
C ASN A 342 6.38 13.69 26.96
N GLY A 343 6.83 12.95 25.94
CA GLY A 343 6.41 11.55 25.70
C GLY A 343 4.94 11.41 25.31
N LYS A 344 4.29 12.50 24.86
CA LYS A 344 2.89 12.48 24.45
C LYS A 344 2.72 11.53 23.26
N SER A 345 1.78 10.60 23.37
CA SER A 345 1.60 9.56 22.35
C SER A 345 1.21 10.15 20.99
N LEU A 346 1.86 9.63 19.93
CA LEU A 346 1.48 9.89 18.55
C LEU A 346 0.36 8.93 18.13
N GLN A 347 -0.43 9.35 17.13
CA GLN A 347 -1.55 8.55 16.64
C GLN A 347 -1.04 7.29 15.90
N PRO A 348 -1.64 6.11 16.14
CA PRO A 348 -1.19 4.85 15.52
C PRO A 348 -1.13 4.90 13.98
N GLU A 349 -2.04 5.64 13.36
CA GLU A 349 -2.15 5.81 11.91
C GLU A 349 -0.95 6.51 11.29
N VAL A 350 -0.17 7.28 12.08
CA VAL A 350 1.02 7.99 11.58
C VAL A 350 2.33 7.32 11.96
N LEU A 351 2.34 6.38 12.89
CA LEU A 351 3.57 5.70 13.31
C LEU A 351 4.20 4.87 12.19
N PRO A 352 5.54 4.81 12.08
CA PRO A 352 6.23 3.88 11.18
C PRO A 352 5.84 2.42 11.42
N SER A 353 5.64 2.02 12.68
CA SER A 353 5.30 0.65 13.08
C SER A 353 4.04 0.10 12.43
N ARG A 354 3.14 0.94 11.88
CA ARG A 354 1.94 0.49 11.16
C ARG A 354 2.24 -0.32 9.90
N PHE A 355 3.44 -0.17 9.33
CA PHE A 355 3.87 -0.90 8.13
C PHE A 355 4.52 -2.24 8.45
N ILE A 356 4.93 -2.45 9.71
CA ILE A 356 5.41 -3.75 10.14
C ILE A 356 4.18 -4.62 10.37
N LYS A 357 4.06 -5.70 9.59
CA LYS A 357 3.06 -6.73 9.86
C LYS A 357 3.30 -7.25 11.28
N LYS A 358 2.41 -6.91 12.22
CA LYS A 358 2.31 -7.69 13.45
C LYS A 358 2.00 -9.10 13.01
N GLU A 359 2.85 -10.07 13.37
CA GLU A 359 2.49 -11.48 13.31
C GLU A 359 1.21 -11.67 14.13
N THR A 360 0.08 -11.59 13.45
CA THR A 360 -1.21 -11.85 14.05
C THR A 360 -1.42 -13.32 13.88
N LYS A 361 -1.22 -14.09 14.96
CA LYS A 361 -1.73 -15.45 15.11
C LYS A 361 -3.27 -15.41 15.05
N ARG A 362 -3.84 -15.10 13.89
CA ARG A 362 -5.27 -15.24 13.66
C ARG A 362 -5.53 -16.75 13.61
N ALA A 363 -6.41 -17.25 14.47
CA ALA A 363 -6.81 -18.66 14.41
C ALA A 363 -7.23 -18.98 12.96
N LYS A 364 -6.51 -19.90 12.29
CA LYS A 364 -6.83 -20.31 10.92
C LYS A 364 -8.31 -20.73 10.89
N ARG A 365 -9.10 -20.16 9.98
CA ARG A 365 -10.47 -20.63 9.72
C ARG A 365 -10.43 -22.13 9.43
N TRP A 366 -11.25 -22.92 10.13
CA TRP A 366 -11.32 -24.37 9.88
C TRP A 366 -11.87 -24.59 8.46
N LEU A 367 -11.02 -25.15 7.60
CA LEU A 367 -11.35 -25.56 6.24
C LEU A 367 -10.78 -26.97 6.09
N ALA A 368 -11.60 -27.92 5.64
CA ALA A 368 -11.20 -29.31 5.43
C ALA A 368 -9.90 -29.43 4.61
N THR A 369 -9.78 -28.62 3.56
CA THR A 369 -8.58 -28.57 2.71
C THR A 369 -7.33 -28.07 3.45
N ASN A 370 -7.46 -27.13 4.40
CA ASN A 370 -6.34 -26.70 5.22
C ASN A 370 -5.91 -27.79 6.20
N VAL A 371 -6.87 -28.50 6.81
CA VAL A 371 -6.59 -29.63 7.69
C VAL A 371 -5.90 -30.75 6.92
N ALA A 372 -6.36 -31.03 5.71
CA ALA A 372 -5.74 -31.99 4.80
C ALA A 372 -4.29 -31.62 4.46
N LYS A 373 -4.06 -30.37 4.04
CA LYS A 373 -2.71 -29.86 3.74
C LYS A 373 -1.79 -29.89 4.96
N ASP A 374 -2.26 -29.41 6.10
CA ASP A 374 -1.47 -29.41 7.34
C ASP A 374 -1.09 -30.85 7.77
N ALA A 375 -1.96 -31.85 7.55
CA ALA A 375 -1.65 -33.26 7.80
C ALA A 375 -0.64 -33.83 6.79
N VAL A 376 -0.79 -33.51 5.51
CA VAL A 376 0.15 -33.94 4.46
C VAL A 376 1.55 -33.36 4.70
N LEU A 377 1.66 -32.09 5.10
CA LEU A 377 2.95 -31.43 5.41
C LEU A 377 3.71 -32.07 6.58
N GLN A 378 3.03 -32.78 7.47
CA GLN A 378 3.71 -33.50 8.56
C GLN A 378 4.48 -34.72 8.05
N ARG A 379 4.20 -35.19 6.83
CA ARG A 379 4.75 -36.42 6.26
C ARG A 379 5.50 -36.20 4.93
N LEU A 380 5.05 -35.24 4.11
CA LEU A 380 5.66 -34.90 2.83
C LEU A 380 6.88 -34.01 3.00
N LYS A 381 8.01 -34.38 2.38
CA LYS A 381 9.27 -33.64 2.42
C LYS A 381 9.73 -33.24 1.01
N ALA A 382 10.66 -32.30 0.93
CA ALA A 382 11.31 -31.97 -0.32
C ALA A 382 12.12 -33.18 -0.84
N GLY A 383 11.98 -33.50 -2.12
CA GLY A 383 12.54 -34.70 -2.76
C GLY A 383 11.55 -35.86 -2.89
N ASP A 384 10.40 -35.79 -2.22
CA ASP A 384 9.42 -36.88 -2.22
C ASP A 384 8.61 -36.97 -3.51
N THR A 385 7.96 -38.12 -3.70
CA THR A 385 6.91 -38.27 -4.72
C THR A 385 5.52 -38.19 -4.09
N ALA A 386 4.64 -37.41 -4.72
CA ALA A 386 3.24 -37.29 -4.32
C ALA A 386 2.28 -37.55 -5.49
N ILE A 387 1.03 -37.85 -5.17
CA ILE A 387 -0.05 -38.07 -6.14
C ILE A 387 -1.21 -37.14 -5.81
N ASP A 388 -1.70 -36.41 -6.82
CA ASP A 388 -2.99 -35.71 -6.80
C ASP A 388 -3.97 -36.54 -7.64
N ALA A 389 -4.86 -37.28 -6.98
CA ALA A 389 -5.77 -38.20 -7.66
C ALA A 389 -7.01 -37.51 -8.25
N THR A 390 -7.17 -36.19 -8.04
CA THR A 390 -8.32 -35.40 -8.50
C THR A 390 -7.87 -33.96 -8.79
N ALA A 391 -7.09 -33.76 -9.85
CA ALA A 391 -6.37 -32.51 -10.11
C ALA A 391 -7.29 -31.28 -10.25
N GLY A 392 -8.44 -31.44 -10.93
CA GLY A 392 -9.43 -30.39 -11.13
C GLY A 392 -8.84 -29.09 -11.69
N ASN A 393 -8.88 -28.02 -10.89
CA ASN A 393 -8.31 -26.71 -11.27
C ASN A 393 -6.80 -26.57 -10.98
N GLY A 394 -6.14 -27.64 -10.53
CA GLY A 394 -4.69 -27.74 -10.34
C GLY A 394 -4.15 -27.10 -9.06
N HIS A 395 -5.00 -26.71 -8.12
CA HIS A 395 -4.58 -26.04 -6.89
C HIS A 395 -3.74 -26.94 -5.98
N ASP A 396 -4.14 -28.20 -5.83
CA ASP A 396 -3.41 -29.15 -4.99
C ASP A 396 -2.20 -29.72 -5.72
N THR A 397 -2.32 -29.97 -7.02
CA THR A 397 -1.17 -30.29 -7.89
C THR A 397 -0.07 -29.23 -7.79
N GLN A 398 -0.40 -27.94 -7.94
CA GLN A 398 0.55 -26.84 -7.80
C GLN A 398 1.18 -26.84 -6.41
N TRP A 399 0.35 -26.93 -5.38
CA TRP A 399 0.82 -26.89 -4.00
C TRP A 399 1.76 -28.05 -3.66
N LEU A 400 1.42 -29.29 -4.07
CA LEU A 400 2.27 -30.46 -3.92
C LEU A 400 3.59 -30.27 -4.66
N ALA A 401 3.55 -29.76 -5.90
CA ALA A 401 4.75 -29.51 -6.71
C ALA A 401 5.70 -28.51 -6.03
N GLU A 402 5.16 -27.47 -5.38
CA GLU A 402 5.94 -26.54 -4.57
C GLU A 402 6.58 -27.22 -3.34
N GLN A 403 5.87 -28.13 -2.66
CA GLN A 403 6.36 -28.78 -1.44
C GLN A 403 7.44 -29.83 -1.73
N VAL A 404 7.26 -30.65 -2.77
CA VAL A 404 8.26 -31.66 -3.13
C VAL A 404 9.53 -31.01 -3.71
N GLY A 405 9.42 -29.79 -4.26
CA GLY A 405 10.54 -29.04 -4.79
C GLY A 405 11.23 -29.76 -5.96
N LYS A 406 12.38 -29.23 -6.41
CA LYS A 406 13.05 -29.64 -7.66
C LYS A 406 13.46 -31.10 -7.73
N ALA A 407 13.71 -31.74 -6.59
CA ALA A 407 14.18 -33.11 -6.51
C ALA A 407 13.04 -34.15 -6.36
N GLY A 408 11.80 -33.71 -6.15
CA GLY A 408 10.64 -34.58 -6.01
C GLY A 408 9.73 -34.53 -7.23
N HIS A 409 8.58 -35.20 -7.19
CA HIS A 409 7.69 -35.27 -8.36
C HIS A 409 6.23 -35.44 -7.97
N VAL A 410 5.31 -34.90 -8.78
CA VAL A 410 3.86 -35.06 -8.59
C VAL A 410 3.23 -35.76 -9.79
N PHE A 411 2.45 -36.81 -9.55
CA PHE A 411 1.58 -37.39 -10.57
C PHE A 411 0.14 -36.92 -10.33
N ALA A 412 -0.47 -36.28 -11.32
CA ALA A 412 -1.81 -35.71 -11.19
C ALA A 412 -2.78 -36.32 -12.19
N TYR A 413 -3.99 -36.68 -11.72
CA TYR A 413 -4.99 -37.40 -12.49
C TYR A 413 -6.29 -36.60 -12.56
N ASP A 414 -6.90 -36.58 -13.73
CA ASP A 414 -8.29 -36.15 -13.90
C ASP A 414 -8.89 -36.78 -15.16
N ILE A 415 -10.16 -37.19 -15.10
CA ILE A 415 -10.88 -37.74 -16.25
C ILE A 415 -11.22 -36.66 -17.28
N GLN A 416 -11.33 -35.40 -16.85
CA GLN A 416 -11.76 -34.29 -17.69
C GLN A 416 -10.55 -33.65 -18.37
N GLU A 417 -10.53 -33.64 -19.70
CA GLU A 417 -9.48 -32.97 -20.48
C GLU A 417 -9.32 -31.48 -20.08
N GLN A 418 -10.44 -30.82 -19.75
CA GLN A 418 -10.45 -29.44 -19.31
C GLN A 418 -9.70 -29.23 -17.98
N ALA A 419 -9.84 -30.15 -17.02
CA ALA A 419 -9.12 -30.08 -15.75
C ALA A 419 -7.61 -30.21 -15.96
N ILE A 420 -7.19 -31.12 -16.84
CA ILE A 420 -5.78 -31.30 -17.22
C ILE A 420 -5.23 -30.03 -17.91
N LYS A 421 -5.98 -29.43 -18.82
CA LYS A 421 -5.59 -28.15 -19.47
C LYS A 421 -5.43 -27.02 -18.45
N THR A 422 -6.43 -26.83 -17.58
CA THR A 422 -6.38 -25.81 -16.52
C THR A 422 -5.19 -26.01 -15.59
N THR A 423 -4.96 -27.26 -15.18
CA THR A 423 -3.84 -27.62 -14.30
C THR A 423 -2.48 -27.36 -14.98
N ARG A 424 -2.35 -27.71 -16.26
CA ARG A 424 -1.13 -27.43 -17.05
C ARG A 424 -0.81 -25.94 -17.10
N THR A 425 -1.78 -25.10 -17.49
CA THR A 425 -1.60 -23.65 -17.56
C THR A 425 -1.23 -23.05 -16.21
N ARG A 426 -1.80 -23.58 -15.12
CA ARG A 426 -1.44 -23.15 -13.75
C ARG A 426 0.01 -23.48 -13.41
N LEU A 427 0.47 -24.70 -13.72
CA LEU A 427 1.85 -25.12 -13.46
C LEU A 427 2.86 -24.31 -14.28
N GLU A 428 2.56 -24.06 -15.56
CA GLU A 428 3.38 -23.23 -16.46
C GLU A 428 3.54 -21.81 -15.90
N LYS A 429 2.44 -21.19 -15.47
CA LYS A 429 2.45 -19.85 -14.88
C LYS A 429 3.35 -19.74 -13.64
N HIS A 430 3.52 -20.82 -12.88
CA HIS A 430 4.34 -20.85 -11.67
C HIS A 430 5.73 -21.48 -11.90
N GLY A 431 6.09 -21.83 -13.14
CA GLY A 431 7.38 -22.44 -13.46
C GLY A 431 7.55 -23.88 -12.94
N LEU A 432 6.45 -24.62 -12.75
CA LEU A 432 6.41 -25.95 -12.13
C LEU A 432 6.15 -27.08 -13.14
N SER A 433 6.14 -26.82 -14.45
CA SER A 433 5.76 -27.81 -15.46
C SER A 433 6.61 -29.07 -15.47
N GLN A 434 7.87 -28.99 -15.02
CA GLN A 434 8.78 -30.15 -14.94
C GLN A 434 8.59 -30.97 -13.65
N GLN A 435 7.88 -30.42 -12.66
CA GLN A 435 7.70 -31.04 -11.34
C GLN A 435 6.46 -31.93 -11.26
N ALA A 436 5.66 -31.98 -12.33
CA ALA A 436 4.44 -32.77 -12.35
C ALA A 436 4.19 -33.44 -13.70
N THR A 437 3.70 -34.67 -13.66
CA THR A 437 3.17 -35.41 -14.80
C THR A 437 1.65 -35.45 -14.70
N LEU A 438 0.97 -35.02 -15.76
CA LEU A 438 -0.49 -34.96 -15.81
C LEU A 438 -1.05 -36.11 -16.65
N PHE A 439 -1.97 -36.88 -16.09
CA PHE A 439 -2.68 -37.97 -16.77
C PHE A 439 -4.15 -37.62 -16.96
N GLN A 440 -4.59 -37.57 -18.22
CA GLN A 440 -6.01 -37.56 -18.54
C GLN A 440 -6.58 -38.98 -18.41
N ALA A 441 -6.71 -39.45 -17.18
CA ALA A 441 -7.17 -40.79 -16.85
C ALA A 441 -7.88 -40.78 -15.49
N GLY A 442 -8.74 -41.77 -15.27
CA GLY A 442 -9.34 -42.00 -13.97
C GLY A 442 -8.30 -42.47 -12.94
N HIS A 443 -8.52 -42.09 -11.68
CA HIS A 443 -7.66 -42.48 -10.56
C HIS A 443 -7.71 -43.97 -10.23
N GLU A 444 -8.55 -44.77 -10.86
CA GLU A 444 -8.56 -46.23 -10.75
C GLU A 444 -7.39 -46.89 -11.52
N ASN A 445 -6.52 -46.09 -12.15
CA ASN A 445 -5.40 -46.56 -12.97
C ASN A 445 -4.02 -46.30 -12.34
N LEU A 446 -3.95 -46.01 -11.03
CA LEU A 446 -2.71 -45.61 -10.36
C LEU A 446 -1.59 -46.65 -10.49
N LEU A 447 -1.84 -47.93 -10.16
CA LEU A 447 -0.79 -48.97 -10.23
C LEU A 447 -0.26 -49.21 -11.64
N VAL A 448 -1.09 -48.98 -12.67
CA VAL A 448 -0.72 -49.19 -14.07
C VAL A 448 0.11 -48.03 -14.62
N THR A 449 -0.16 -46.82 -14.14
CA THR A 449 0.44 -45.58 -14.68
C THR A 449 1.61 -45.08 -13.86
N ILE A 450 1.65 -45.35 -12.56
CA ILE A 450 2.80 -45.04 -11.70
C ILE A 450 3.92 -46.05 -11.97
N PRO A 451 5.15 -45.59 -12.24
CA PRO A 451 6.29 -46.47 -12.46
C PRO A 451 6.47 -47.49 -11.33
N SER A 452 6.70 -48.76 -11.69
CA SER A 452 6.79 -49.88 -10.75
C SER A 452 7.85 -49.69 -9.65
N GLU A 453 8.91 -48.94 -9.96
CA GLU A 453 9.99 -48.60 -9.04
C GLU A 453 9.56 -47.63 -7.91
N LEU A 454 8.43 -46.96 -8.07
CA LEU A 454 7.82 -46.06 -7.09
C LEU A 454 6.70 -46.73 -6.28
N HIS A 455 6.35 -47.98 -6.58
CA HIS A 455 5.35 -48.72 -5.80
C HIS A 455 5.88 -48.94 -4.37
N GLY A 456 5.06 -48.57 -3.37
CA GLY A 456 5.48 -48.55 -1.97
C GLY A 456 6.43 -47.42 -1.59
N LYS A 457 6.61 -46.39 -2.44
CA LYS A 457 7.51 -45.24 -2.21
C LYS A 457 6.82 -43.88 -2.24
N ILE A 458 5.49 -43.83 -2.33
CA ILE A 458 4.75 -42.57 -2.40
C ILE A 458 4.56 -42.00 -1.00
N SER A 459 4.95 -40.74 -0.80
CA SER A 459 4.86 -40.05 0.50
C SER A 459 3.46 -39.54 0.80
N ALA A 460 2.77 -39.02 -0.21
CA ALA A 460 1.45 -38.43 -0.06
C ALA A 460 0.56 -38.70 -1.26
N ILE A 461 -0.68 -39.11 -1.01
CA ILE A 461 -1.72 -39.26 -2.03
C ILE A 461 -2.92 -38.44 -1.57
N VAL A 462 -3.38 -37.51 -2.40
CA VAL A 462 -4.47 -36.57 -2.08
C VAL A 462 -5.67 -36.81 -3.00
N PHE A 463 -6.84 -36.95 -2.40
CA PHE A 463 -8.14 -36.98 -3.08
C PHE A 463 -9.04 -35.87 -2.53
N ASN A 464 -9.72 -35.14 -3.41
CA ASN A 464 -10.86 -34.31 -3.06
C ASN A 464 -12.08 -34.84 -3.81
N LEU A 465 -12.82 -35.75 -3.17
CA LEU A 465 -13.92 -36.47 -3.80
C LEU A 465 -15.15 -35.55 -3.92
N GLY A 466 -15.35 -34.97 -5.11
CA GLY A 466 -16.45 -34.07 -5.42
C GLY A 466 -16.42 -33.63 -6.88
N PHE A 467 -17.33 -32.74 -7.25
CA PHE A 467 -17.45 -32.21 -8.61
C PHE A 467 -16.47 -31.05 -8.88
N LEU A 468 -15.97 -30.94 -10.12
CA LEU A 468 -15.17 -29.80 -10.60
C LEU A 468 -16.02 -28.51 -10.65
N PRO A 469 -15.74 -27.47 -9.85
CA PRO A 469 -16.51 -26.23 -9.90
C PRO A 469 -16.52 -25.59 -11.31
N GLY A 470 -17.69 -25.53 -11.95
CA GLY A 470 -17.88 -25.01 -13.31
C GLY A 470 -17.77 -26.03 -14.46
N GLY A 471 -17.59 -27.33 -14.17
CA GLY A 471 -17.61 -28.42 -15.15
C GLY A 471 -19.01 -29.03 -15.37
N ASP A 472 -19.08 -30.22 -15.97
CA ASP A 472 -20.33 -30.99 -16.06
C ASP A 472 -20.66 -31.69 -14.73
N GLU A 473 -21.71 -31.24 -14.04
CA GLU A 473 -22.17 -31.76 -12.74
C GLU A 473 -22.57 -33.25 -12.77
N LYS A 474 -22.71 -33.85 -13.96
CA LYS A 474 -23.01 -35.28 -14.13
C LYS A 474 -21.79 -36.19 -14.06
N LEU A 475 -20.58 -35.63 -14.18
CA LEU A 475 -19.32 -36.37 -14.07
C LEU A 475 -18.87 -36.38 -12.59
N ILE A 476 -19.52 -37.22 -11.79
CA ILE A 476 -19.12 -37.52 -10.41
C ILE A 476 -18.24 -38.77 -10.38
N THR A 477 -17.38 -38.88 -9.36
CA THR A 477 -16.64 -40.11 -9.08
C THR A 477 -17.64 -41.24 -8.78
N LEU A 478 -17.49 -42.38 -9.44
CA LEU A 478 -18.38 -43.52 -9.23
C LEU A 478 -17.84 -44.38 -8.07
N PRO A 479 -18.69 -44.90 -7.17
CA PRO A 479 -18.22 -45.62 -5.97
C PRO A 479 -17.22 -46.77 -6.24
N LYS A 480 -17.37 -47.48 -7.37
CA LYS A 480 -16.46 -48.58 -7.74
C LYS A 480 -15.06 -48.11 -8.13
N THR A 481 -14.93 -46.98 -8.82
CA THR A 481 -13.63 -46.46 -9.25
C THR A 481 -12.89 -45.83 -8.07
N THR A 482 -13.63 -45.14 -7.19
CA THR A 482 -13.08 -44.57 -5.94
C THR A 482 -12.49 -45.68 -5.05
N LEU A 483 -13.24 -46.75 -4.77
CA LEU A 483 -12.73 -47.86 -3.93
C LEU A 483 -11.49 -48.53 -4.53
N SER A 484 -11.50 -48.80 -5.85
CA SER A 484 -10.33 -49.35 -6.55
C SER A 484 -9.10 -48.43 -6.41
N ALA A 485 -9.29 -47.11 -6.55
CA ALA A 485 -8.21 -46.15 -6.39
C ALA A 485 -7.66 -46.09 -4.96
N LEU A 486 -8.53 -46.22 -3.95
CA LEU A 486 -8.13 -46.26 -2.55
C LEU A 486 -7.31 -47.53 -2.23
N ASP A 487 -7.73 -48.71 -2.73
CA ASP A 487 -6.99 -49.97 -2.61
C ASP A 487 -5.61 -49.91 -3.27
N GLN A 488 -5.52 -49.24 -4.42
CA GLN A 488 -4.24 -49.03 -5.10
C GLN A 488 -3.36 -48.02 -4.35
N SER A 489 -3.97 -46.99 -3.77
CA SER A 489 -3.26 -45.95 -3.03
C SER A 489 -2.51 -46.52 -1.83
N ILE A 490 -3.14 -47.38 -1.02
CA ILE A 490 -2.50 -47.98 0.15
C ILE A 490 -1.32 -48.90 -0.22
N GLN A 491 -1.33 -49.50 -1.41
CA GLN A 491 -0.21 -50.29 -1.92
C GLN A 491 0.97 -49.39 -2.36
N LEU A 492 0.66 -48.22 -2.92
CA LEU A 492 1.66 -47.25 -3.38
C LEU A 492 2.34 -46.49 -2.24
N LEU A 493 1.68 -46.32 -1.10
CA LEU A 493 2.22 -45.59 0.05
C LEU A 493 3.48 -46.24 0.63
N GLN A 494 4.48 -45.44 0.95
CA GLN A 494 5.60 -45.87 1.79
C GLN A 494 5.22 -45.93 3.28
N THR A 495 6.01 -46.63 4.09
CA THR A 495 5.92 -46.54 5.56
C THR A 495 6.09 -45.09 6.01
N GLY A 496 5.16 -44.61 6.84
CA GLY A 496 5.03 -43.22 7.26
C GLY A 496 4.35 -42.30 6.24
N GLY A 497 4.02 -42.78 5.04
CA GLY A 497 3.29 -42.05 4.02
C GLY A 497 1.81 -41.88 4.36
N ILE A 498 1.15 -40.91 3.72
CA ILE A 498 -0.23 -40.51 4.03
C ILE A 498 -1.13 -40.51 2.79
N LEU A 499 -2.28 -41.17 2.91
CA LEU A 499 -3.42 -40.98 2.03
C LEU A 499 -4.39 -40.00 2.72
N SER A 500 -4.68 -38.89 2.05
CA SER A 500 -5.57 -37.83 2.52
C SER A 500 -6.76 -37.72 1.58
N VAL A 501 -7.97 -37.96 2.09
CA VAL A 501 -9.19 -37.95 1.28
C VAL A 501 -10.21 -37.00 1.90
N THR A 502 -10.62 -35.98 1.15
CA THR A 502 -11.68 -35.05 1.56
C THR A 502 -13.03 -35.52 1.04
N LEU A 503 -13.98 -35.78 1.95
CA LEU A 503 -15.34 -36.19 1.64
C LEU A 503 -16.30 -34.99 1.65
N TYR A 504 -17.26 -34.97 0.72
CA TYR A 504 -18.27 -33.93 0.57
C TYR A 504 -19.68 -34.49 0.74
N PRO A 505 -20.24 -34.52 1.97
CA PRO A 505 -21.47 -35.26 2.27
C PRO A 505 -22.78 -34.64 1.74
N SER A 506 -22.72 -33.49 1.03
CA SER A 506 -23.90 -32.68 0.70
C SER A 506 -24.19 -32.51 -0.80
N HIS A 507 -23.76 -33.43 -1.66
CA HIS A 507 -24.06 -33.42 -3.09
C HIS A 507 -24.98 -34.59 -3.51
N PRO A 508 -25.69 -34.50 -4.64
CA PRO A 508 -26.55 -35.59 -5.13
C PRO A 508 -25.75 -36.88 -5.35
N GLY A 509 -26.13 -38.00 -4.71
CA GLY A 509 -25.39 -39.28 -4.78
C GLY A 509 -24.34 -39.50 -3.68
N ALA A 510 -24.10 -38.51 -2.80
CA ALA A 510 -23.02 -38.56 -1.81
C ALA A 510 -23.20 -39.62 -0.70
N SER A 511 -24.44 -40.00 -0.35
CA SER A 511 -24.68 -40.92 0.77
C SER A 511 -24.02 -42.28 0.54
N ASP A 512 -24.24 -42.85 -0.64
CA ASP A 512 -23.81 -44.21 -0.95
C ASP A 512 -22.28 -44.29 -1.17
N GLU A 513 -21.66 -43.23 -1.70
CA GLU A 513 -20.19 -43.15 -1.86
C GLU A 513 -19.51 -42.96 -0.51
N VAL A 514 -20.02 -42.04 0.33
CA VAL A 514 -19.46 -41.80 1.67
C VAL A 514 -19.58 -43.07 2.53
N ASP A 515 -20.72 -43.75 2.52
CA ASP A 515 -20.92 -44.97 3.32
C ASP A 515 -19.99 -46.10 2.87
N GLN A 516 -19.79 -46.29 1.56
CA GLN A 516 -18.86 -47.28 1.02
C GLN A 516 -17.40 -46.96 1.35
N VAL A 517 -16.98 -45.70 1.26
CA VAL A 517 -15.62 -45.30 1.63
C VAL A 517 -15.37 -45.46 3.12
N LEU A 518 -16.37 -45.16 3.97
CA LEU A 518 -16.28 -45.41 5.41
C LEU A 518 -16.25 -46.90 5.74
N ALA A 519 -17.01 -47.74 5.02
CA ALA A 519 -16.94 -49.19 5.16
C ALA A 519 -15.57 -49.74 4.76
N TRP A 520 -15.01 -49.27 3.65
CA TRP A 520 -13.64 -49.59 3.22
C TRP A 520 -12.61 -49.20 4.29
N LEU A 521 -12.71 -47.98 4.82
CA LEU A 521 -11.81 -47.46 5.84
C LEU A 521 -11.83 -48.35 7.11
N ASN A 522 -13.01 -48.78 7.54
CA ASN A 522 -13.17 -49.67 8.69
C ASN A 522 -12.68 -51.11 8.43
N GLY A 523 -12.50 -51.51 7.17
CA GLY A 523 -11.99 -52.82 6.78
C GLY A 523 -10.46 -52.92 6.73
N LEU A 524 -9.74 -51.81 6.86
CA LEU A 524 -8.27 -51.80 6.82
C LEU A 524 -7.67 -52.39 8.10
N SER A 525 -6.53 -53.08 7.95
CA SER A 525 -5.77 -53.64 9.07
C SER A 525 -5.22 -52.53 9.97
N THR A 526 -5.60 -52.56 11.24
CA THR A 526 -5.10 -51.62 12.26
C THR A 526 -3.65 -51.89 12.66
N ASP A 527 -3.10 -53.06 12.32
CA ASP A 527 -1.67 -53.37 12.52
C ASP A 527 -0.79 -52.68 11.47
N GLU A 528 -1.32 -52.50 10.26
CA GLU A 528 -0.58 -51.91 9.12
C GLU A 528 -0.86 -50.42 8.94
N PHE A 529 -2.04 -49.94 9.36
CA PHE A 529 -2.47 -48.56 9.11
C PHE A 529 -2.97 -47.85 10.37
N GLU A 530 -2.67 -46.56 10.46
CA GLU A 530 -3.30 -45.61 11.39
C GLU A 530 -4.37 -44.80 10.65
N ILE A 531 -5.57 -44.73 11.22
CA ILE A 531 -6.72 -44.05 10.61
C ILE A 531 -7.14 -42.87 11.47
N ARG A 532 -7.37 -41.71 10.84
CA ARG A 532 -7.87 -40.50 11.50
C ARG A 532 -8.95 -39.82 10.67
N ILE A 533 -10.07 -39.43 11.29
CA ILE A 533 -11.16 -38.68 10.64
C ILE A 533 -11.31 -37.33 11.35
N GLU A 534 -11.26 -36.22 10.61
CA GLU A 534 -11.32 -34.87 11.18
C GLU A 534 -12.61 -34.15 10.78
N ARG A 535 -13.61 -34.13 11.66
CA ARG A 535 -14.90 -33.48 11.40
C ARG A 535 -14.88 -31.98 11.76
N HIS A 536 -15.80 -31.23 11.18
CA HIS A 536 -15.95 -29.80 11.49
C HIS A 536 -16.18 -29.60 13.01
N PRO A 537 -15.48 -28.68 13.69
CA PRO A 537 -15.52 -28.53 15.16
C PRO A 537 -16.92 -28.24 15.73
N THR A 538 -17.81 -27.67 14.91
CA THR A 538 -19.20 -27.37 15.30
C THR A 538 -20.16 -28.54 15.09
N GLY A 539 -19.67 -29.71 14.66
CA GLY A 539 -20.49 -30.90 14.41
C GLY A 539 -21.43 -30.81 13.21
N ASN A 540 -21.21 -29.87 12.28
CA ASN A 540 -22.06 -29.73 11.10
C ASN A 540 -21.87 -30.92 10.14
N GLN A 541 -22.86 -31.80 10.07
CA GLN A 541 -22.85 -33.02 9.25
C GLN A 541 -22.80 -32.76 7.74
N LYS A 542 -23.15 -31.55 7.29
CA LYS A 542 -23.08 -31.16 5.86
C LYS A 542 -21.72 -30.61 5.44
N SER A 543 -20.83 -30.33 6.38
CA SER A 543 -19.51 -29.77 6.06
C SER A 543 -18.59 -30.83 5.47
N PRO A 544 -17.77 -30.50 4.47
CA PRO A 544 -16.71 -31.39 4.01
C PRO A 544 -15.76 -31.72 5.15
N TYR A 545 -15.22 -32.93 5.15
CA TYR A 545 -14.29 -33.40 6.18
C TYR A 545 -13.27 -34.37 5.59
N PRO A 546 -11.98 -34.26 5.96
CA PRO A 546 -10.98 -35.22 5.52
C PRO A 546 -10.90 -36.43 6.46
N PHE A 547 -10.52 -37.56 5.88
CA PHE A 547 -9.90 -38.66 6.62
C PHE A 547 -8.49 -38.92 6.10
N PHE A 548 -7.71 -39.58 6.94
CA PHE A 548 -6.31 -39.89 6.73
C PHE A 548 -6.07 -41.37 6.99
N VAL A 549 -5.31 -42.00 6.10
CA VAL A 549 -4.75 -43.34 6.30
C VAL A 549 -3.23 -43.20 6.24
N ILE A 550 -2.55 -43.56 7.32
CA ILE A 550 -1.10 -43.48 7.44
C ILE A 550 -0.56 -44.89 7.51
N ARG A 551 0.37 -45.26 6.63
CA ARG A 551 1.02 -46.57 6.67
C ARG A 551 2.04 -46.62 7.81
N LYS A 552 1.99 -47.64 8.65
CA LYS A 552 2.90 -47.79 9.80
C LYS A 552 4.31 -48.22 9.42
#